data_AF-A0A7X8QM03-F1
#
_entry.id   AF-A0A7X8QM03-F1
#
_cell.length_a   1.000
_cell.length_b   1.000
_cell.length_c   1.000
_cell.angle_alpha   90.00
_cell.angle_beta   90.00
_cell.angle_gamma   90.00
#
_symmetry.space_group_name_H-M   'P 1'
#
loop_
_entity.id
_entity.type
_entity.pdbx_description
1 polymer ?
#
loop_
_entity_poly.entity_id
_entity_poly.type
_entity_poly.pdbx_seq_one_letter_code
_entity_poly.pdbx_strand_id
1 'polypeptide(L)'
;MRKAKLTALLLTFFLLFSVCSYAAVSQYDNFDNSKTEQGSVGARYVPASQRRIKTRIQNSIDKYDYDLFGRENFEYFPLQLGEGSYKVTIFENVISNRYRQVRAQNIKVTIKNLLDVFKASVQTVNWNSDMEVIKKAGELTQNLKTDKEKVVAIYNYVIDTYGYDYDKIKSIDTTYVPNIETIYQAKKGICYDYSAVFAAMLRSQNIPTKLIKGYSDLVNGYHAWNEVYLADEDRWIVIDTTYDSVLKKGNKKFSMEKDRSKYKASREY
;
A
#
# COMPACT_ATOMS: atom_id res chain seq x y z
N MET A 1 84.34 -15.79 42.81
CA MET A 1 83.06 -15.57 43.51
C MET A 1 82.05 -14.96 42.56
N ARG A 2 80.82 -15.49 42.60
CA ARG A 2 79.56 -15.02 41.99
C ARG A 2 79.43 -14.92 40.46
N LYS A 3 78.83 -16.00 39.92
CA LYS A 3 78.00 -16.03 38.72
C LYS A 3 76.82 -15.06 38.89
N ALA A 4 76.50 -14.28 37.87
CA ALA A 4 75.18 -13.67 37.71
C ALA A 4 74.66 -14.04 36.32
N LYS A 5 73.68 -14.95 36.30
CA LYS A 5 72.80 -15.20 35.15
C LYS A 5 71.83 -14.03 35.09
N LEU A 6 71.66 -13.38 33.94
CA LEU A 6 70.48 -12.58 33.69
C LEU A 6 69.82 -13.05 32.40
N THR A 7 68.60 -13.51 32.63
CA THR A 7 67.63 -14.14 31.75
C THR A 7 67.25 -13.26 30.56
N ALA A 8 67.13 -13.91 29.40
CA ALA A 8 66.54 -13.34 28.20
C ALA A 8 65.08 -12.90 28.49
N LEU A 9 64.79 -11.62 28.24
CA LEU A 9 63.43 -11.10 28.22
C LEU A 9 63.04 -10.92 26.75
N LEU A 10 62.40 -11.93 26.15
CA LEU A 10 61.71 -11.79 24.87
C LEU A 10 60.51 -10.86 25.11
N LEU A 11 60.62 -9.60 24.71
CA LEU A 11 59.47 -8.72 24.49
C LEU A 11 58.79 -9.14 23.20
N THR A 12 57.86 -10.07 23.27
CA THR A 12 56.88 -10.32 22.20
C THR A 12 55.93 -9.13 22.16
N PHE A 13 56.18 -8.21 21.24
CA PHE A 13 55.29 -7.11 20.91
C PHE A 13 54.06 -7.69 20.18
N PHE A 14 53.00 -8.00 20.94
CA PHE A 14 51.69 -8.28 20.38
C PHE A 14 51.14 -6.96 19.81
N LEU A 15 51.43 -6.69 18.53
CA LEU A 15 50.65 -5.76 17.73
C LEU A 15 49.25 -6.34 17.62
N LEU A 16 48.39 -5.93 18.55
CA LEU A 16 46.95 -5.95 18.38
C LEU A 16 46.64 -5.10 17.16
N PHE A 17 46.64 -5.73 15.99
CA PHE A 17 45.91 -5.22 14.84
C PHE A 17 44.45 -5.19 15.27
N SER A 18 44.03 -4.04 15.81
CA SER A 18 42.63 -3.69 15.91
C SER A 18 42.12 -3.64 14.49
N VAL A 19 41.61 -4.78 14.02
CA VAL A 19 40.81 -4.86 12.81
C VAL A 19 39.52 -4.13 13.16
N CYS A 20 39.55 -2.79 13.05
CA CYS A 20 38.34 -2.02 12.89
C CYS A 20 37.72 -2.54 11.60
N SER A 21 36.83 -3.51 11.75
CA SER A 21 35.93 -3.93 10.70
C SER A 21 35.09 -2.69 10.40
N TYR A 22 35.50 -1.91 9.41
CA TYR A 22 34.58 -1.02 8.71
C TYR A 22 33.56 -1.96 8.08
N ALA A 23 32.52 -2.31 8.83
CA ALA A 23 31.26 -2.65 8.21
C ALA A 23 30.92 -1.40 7.41
N ALA A 24 31.06 -1.48 6.09
CA ALA A 24 30.47 -0.50 5.20
C ALA A 24 28.99 -0.47 5.59
N VAL A 25 28.58 0.56 6.33
CA VAL A 25 27.18 0.90 6.45
C VAL A 25 26.81 1.29 5.04
N SER A 26 26.34 0.33 4.25
CA SER A 26 25.71 0.64 2.98
C SER A 26 24.62 1.66 3.33
N GLN A 27 24.82 2.89 2.86
CA GLN A 27 23.86 3.98 3.01
C GLN A 27 22.65 3.59 2.18
N TYR A 28 21.79 2.74 2.74
CA TYR A 28 20.54 2.37 2.11
C TYR A 28 19.67 3.63 2.09
N ASP A 29 19.36 4.11 0.88
CA ASP A 29 18.33 5.13 0.72
C ASP A 29 17.01 4.55 1.24
N ASN A 30 16.45 5.21 2.26
CA ASN A 30 15.23 4.78 2.94
C ASN A 30 13.98 5.31 2.26
N PHE A 31 14.16 6.25 1.32
CA PHE A 31 13.09 6.93 0.60
C PHE A 31 13.38 6.90 -0.90
N ASP A 32 12.32 6.77 -1.68
CA ASP A 32 12.37 6.88 -3.14
C ASP A 32 11.35 7.93 -3.60
N ASN A 33 11.85 8.99 -4.23
CA ASN A 33 11.06 10.11 -4.70
C ASN A 33 10.81 10.06 -6.22
N SER A 34 11.24 9.01 -6.92
CA SER A 34 11.18 8.92 -8.38
C SER A 34 9.75 8.88 -8.94
N LYS A 35 8.75 8.61 -8.08
CA LYS A 35 7.33 8.49 -8.45
C LYS A 35 6.43 9.63 -7.93
N THR A 36 7.03 10.69 -7.41
CA THR A 36 6.28 11.78 -6.75
C THR A 36 5.42 12.56 -7.74
N GLU A 37 5.88 12.76 -8.98
CA GLU A 37 5.09 13.39 -10.05
C GLU A 37 3.88 12.55 -10.48
N GLN A 38 3.95 11.22 -10.31
CA GLN A 38 2.83 10.29 -10.52
C GLN A 38 2.02 10.05 -9.24
N GLY A 39 2.25 10.83 -8.18
CA GLY A 39 1.41 10.85 -7.00
C GLY A 39 1.73 9.79 -5.94
N SER A 40 2.96 9.23 -5.92
CA SER A 40 3.37 8.28 -4.86
C SER A 40 4.81 8.50 -4.39
N VAL A 41 5.11 8.05 -3.17
CA VAL A 41 6.47 8.10 -2.59
C VAL A 41 6.84 6.74 -2.00
N GLY A 42 8.07 6.30 -2.25
CA GLY A 42 8.61 5.06 -1.74
C GLY A 42 9.22 5.22 -0.35
N ALA A 43 9.02 4.21 0.50
CA ALA A 43 9.77 4.05 1.75
C ALA A 43 10.18 2.59 1.96
N ARG A 44 11.31 2.39 2.62
CA ARG A 44 11.79 1.08 3.10
C ARG A 44 12.68 1.26 4.31
N TYR A 45 12.81 0.21 5.12
CA TYR A 45 13.72 0.27 6.27
C TYR A 45 14.10 -1.13 6.77
N VAL A 46 15.40 -1.35 6.92
CA VAL A 46 15.98 -2.56 7.53
C VAL A 46 16.37 -2.23 8.97
N PRO A 47 15.60 -2.65 9.99
CA PRO A 47 15.97 -2.42 11.38
C PRO A 47 17.13 -3.33 11.81
N ALA A 48 17.92 -2.90 12.80
CA ALA A 48 19.02 -3.70 13.35
C ALA A 48 18.56 -5.00 14.05
N SER A 49 17.29 -5.07 14.45
CA SER A 49 16.65 -6.28 14.99
C SER A 49 15.23 -6.37 14.45
N GLN A 50 14.61 -7.56 14.47
CA GLN A 50 13.24 -7.73 13.95
C GLN A 50 12.25 -6.88 14.78
N ARG A 51 11.75 -5.81 14.16
CA ARG A 51 10.81 -4.85 14.75
C ARG A 51 9.71 -4.51 13.75
N ARG A 52 8.54 -4.14 14.27
CA ARG A 52 7.48 -3.53 13.45
C ARG A 52 7.89 -2.12 13.08
N ILE A 53 7.68 -1.77 11.82
CA ILE A 53 8.01 -0.46 11.27
C ILE A 53 6.73 0.16 10.75
N LYS A 54 6.62 1.47 10.89
CA LYS A 54 5.55 2.27 10.28
C LYS A 54 6.14 3.40 9.46
N THR A 55 5.41 3.85 8.46
CA THR A 55 5.69 5.11 7.78
C THR A 55 4.50 6.06 7.92
N ARG A 56 4.78 7.36 7.96
CA ARG A 56 3.78 8.42 7.93
C ARG A 56 4.01 9.30 6.72
N ILE A 57 2.95 9.51 5.95
CA ILE A 57 2.87 10.53 4.91
C ILE A 57 2.00 11.66 5.46
N GLN A 58 2.55 12.88 5.57
CA GLN A 58 1.80 14.02 6.12
C GLN A 58 2.14 15.32 5.40
N ASN A 59 1.14 16.20 5.29
CA ASN A 59 1.35 17.62 4.96
C ASN A 59 1.07 18.48 6.21
N SER A 60 0.77 19.77 6.04
CA SER A 60 0.42 20.67 7.15
C SER A 60 -0.98 20.46 7.72
N ILE A 61 -1.87 19.79 6.97
CA ILE A 61 -3.30 19.66 7.28
C ILE A 61 -3.61 18.28 7.87
N ASP A 62 -3.10 17.20 7.26
CA ASP A 62 -3.47 15.84 7.62
C ASP A 62 -2.30 14.85 7.48
N LYS A 63 -2.51 13.61 7.92
CA LYS A 63 -1.53 12.53 7.91
C LYS A 63 -2.15 11.15 7.73
N TYR A 64 -1.39 10.28 7.09
CA TYR A 64 -1.68 8.86 6.95
C TYR A 64 -0.54 8.02 7.49
N ASP A 65 -0.87 7.07 8.38
CA ASP A 65 0.06 6.09 8.94
C ASP A 65 -0.15 4.74 8.25
N TYR A 66 0.95 4.09 7.92
CA TYR A 66 0.99 2.78 7.27
C TYR A 66 1.94 1.87 8.03
N ASP A 67 1.64 0.58 8.10
CA ASP A 67 2.64 -0.43 8.43
C ASP A 67 3.63 -0.53 7.26
N LEU A 68 4.93 -0.58 7.57
CA LEU A 68 6.00 -0.66 6.57
C LEU A 68 6.66 -2.04 6.67
N PHE A 69 6.33 -2.91 5.74
CA PHE A 69 6.84 -4.27 5.60
C PHE A 69 8.11 -4.30 4.76
N GLY A 70 8.26 -3.35 3.83
CA GLY A 70 9.41 -3.15 2.96
C GLY A 70 10.70 -3.03 3.75
N ARG A 71 11.49 -4.11 3.73
CA ARG A 71 12.84 -4.17 4.32
C ARG A 71 13.83 -3.65 3.29
N GLU A 72 14.28 -4.54 2.42
CA GLU A 72 15.20 -4.20 1.34
C GLU A 72 14.47 -3.61 0.13
N ASN A 73 13.19 -3.95 -0.03
CA ASN A 73 12.33 -3.49 -1.11
C ASN A 73 11.51 -2.26 -0.71
N PHE A 74 11.33 -1.33 -1.64
CA PHE A 74 10.44 -0.19 -1.49
C PHE A 74 8.98 -0.60 -1.52
N GLU A 75 8.21 -0.08 -0.58
CA GLU A 75 6.76 0.04 -0.70
C GLU A 75 6.41 1.48 -1.05
N TYR A 76 5.40 1.67 -1.89
CA TYR A 76 4.94 2.99 -2.31
C TYR A 76 3.65 3.38 -1.62
N PHE A 77 3.54 4.66 -1.27
CA PHE A 77 2.41 5.24 -0.55
C PHE A 77 1.86 6.42 -1.34
N PRO A 78 0.53 6.62 -1.35
CA PRO A 78 -0.09 7.70 -2.11
C PRO A 78 0.27 9.07 -1.52
N LEU A 79 0.31 10.08 -2.38
CA LEU A 79 0.40 11.50 -2.05
C LEU A 79 -0.98 12.15 -2.22
N GLN A 80 -1.99 11.59 -1.55
CA GLN A 80 -3.40 11.95 -1.71
C GLN A 80 -3.80 13.26 -1.03
N LEU A 81 -2.89 13.92 -0.31
CA LEU A 81 -3.16 15.19 0.36
C LEU A 81 -2.92 16.41 -0.54
N GLY A 82 -2.83 16.19 -1.86
CA GLY A 82 -2.62 17.21 -2.88
C GLY A 82 -1.15 17.60 -3.08
N GLU A 83 -0.92 18.72 -3.75
CA GLU A 83 0.41 19.26 -3.99
C GLU A 83 0.97 20.00 -2.78
N GLY A 84 2.28 20.24 -2.78
CA GLY A 84 2.96 21.05 -1.79
C GLY A 84 3.94 20.28 -0.93
N SER A 85 4.17 20.76 0.28
CA SER A 85 5.20 20.23 1.17
C SER A 85 4.70 19.03 1.96
N TYR A 86 5.43 17.92 1.87
CA TYR A 86 5.21 16.72 2.67
C TYR A 86 6.38 16.45 3.60
N LYS A 87 6.08 15.84 4.74
CA LYS A 87 7.04 15.15 5.58
C LYS A 87 6.75 13.65 5.54
N VAL A 88 7.75 12.86 5.13
CA VAL A 88 7.71 11.40 5.14
C VAL A 88 8.56 10.90 6.30
N THR A 89 7.98 10.13 7.21
CA THR A 89 8.65 9.73 8.46
C THR A 89 8.58 8.22 8.66
N ILE A 90 9.71 7.58 8.94
CA ILE A 90 9.78 6.16 9.30
C ILE A 90 9.94 6.03 10.82
N PHE A 91 9.15 5.13 11.38
CA PHE A 91 9.12 4.84 12.80
C PHE A 91 9.41 3.38 13.09
N GLU A 92 10.22 3.12 14.11
CA GLU A 92 10.53 1.77 14.60
C GLU A 92 9.81 1.52 15.93
N ASN A 93 9.20 0.35 16.08
CA ASN A 93 8.50 -0.03 17.30
C ASN A 93 9.48 -0.22 18.46
N VAL A 94 9.11 0.34 19.61
CA VAL A 94 9.87 0.19 20.86
C VAL A 94 9.22 -0.87 21.73
N ILE A 95 7.96 -0.64 22.10
CA ILE A 95 7.15 -1.55 22.93
C ILE A 95 5.67 -1.29 22.68
N SER A 96 4.86 -2.35 22.57
CA SER A 96 3.41 -2.24 22.35
C SER A 96 3.09 -1.24 21.21
N ASN A 97 2.31 -0.20 21.47
CA ASN A 97 1.96 0.85 20.50
C ASN A 97 2.92 2.05 20.46
N ARG A 98 4.06 2.02 21.16
CA ARG A 98 5.04 3.11 21.17
C ARG A 98 6.09 2.92 20.07
N TYR A 99 6.34 4.01 19.36
CA TYR A 99 7.28 4.05 18.25
C TYR A 99 8.23 5.23 18.39
N ARG A 100 9.47 5.07 17.93
CA ARG A 100 10.46 6.15 17.82
C ARG A 100 10.68 6.50 16.35
N GLN A 101 10.84 7.78 16.04
CA GLN A 101 11.25 8.21 14.70
C GLN A 101 12.70 7.75 14.46
N VAL A 102 12.94 7.08 13.33
CA VAL A 102 14.28 6.62 12.95
C VAL A 102 14.79 7.31 11.69
N ARG A 103 13.91 7.70 10.77
CA ARG A 103 14.24 8.48 9.58
C ARG A 103 13.12 9.47 9.26
N ALA A 104 13.47 10.57 8.61
CA ALA A 104 12.50 11.48 8.02
C ALA A 104 13.10 12.21 6.82
N GLN A 105 12.26 12.59 5.88
CA GLN A 105 12.59 13.55 4.82
C GLN A 105 11.45 14.57 4.67
N ASN A 106 11.80 15.76 4.19
CA ASN A 106 10.82 16.71 3.68
C ASN A 106 10.96 16.75 2.16
N ILE A 107 9.84 16.69 1.46
CA ILE A 107 9.78 16.75 0.00
C ILE A 107 8.77 17.81 -0.43
N LYS A 108 9.05 18.50 -1.52
CA LYS A 108 8.07 19.36 -2.19
C LYS A 108 7.54 18.58 -3.38
N VAL A 109 6.23 18.37 -3.41
CA VAL A 109 5.54 17.54 -4.41
C VAL A 109 4.79 18.44 -5.37
N THR A 110 4.99 18.20 -6.66
CA THR A 110 4.20 18.72 -7.76
C THR A 110 3.70 17.52 -8.54
N ILE A 111 2.38 17.38 -8.68
CA ILE A 111 1.75 16.22 -9.31
C ILE A 111 1.31 16.65 -10.71
N LYS A 112 1.72 15.92 -11.75
CA LYS A 112 1.43 16.29 -13.14
C LYS A 112 -0.08 16.35 -13.41
N ASN A 113 -0.81 15.36 -12.90
CA ASN A 113 -2.27 15.34 -12.88
C ASN A 113 -2.73 14.72 -11.55
N LEU A 114 -3.57 15.42 -10.78
CA LEU A 114 -4.05 14.94 -9.48
C LEU A 114 -4.73 13.57 -9.54
N LEU A 115 -5.32 13.20 -10.69
CA LEU A 115 -5.90 11.87 -10.91
C LEU A 115 -4.84 10.75 -10.97
N ASP A 116 -3.57 11.06 -11.21
CA ASP A 116 -2.48 10.09 -11.26
C ASP A 116 -2.25 9.41 -9.90
N VAL A 117 -2.51 10.13 -8.80
CA VAL A 117 -2.49 9.55 -7.44
C VAL A 117 -3.38 8.31 -7.37
N PHE A 118 -4.56 8.36 -7.98
CA PHE A 118 -5.54 7.27 -7.97
C PHE A 118 -5.36 6.28 -9.12
N LYS A 119 -4.24 6.35 -9.85
CA LYS A 119 -3.75 5.35 -10.81
C LYS A 119 -2.50 4.65 -10.30
N ALA A 120 -1.74 5.27 -9.40
CA ALA A 120 -0.50 4.72 -8.86
C ALA A 120 -0.69 3.33 -8.20
N SER A 121 0.32 2.48 -8.38
CA SER A 121 0.50 1.25 -7.62
C SER A 121 1.11 1.59 -6.26
N VAL A 122 0.33 1.38 -5.20
CA VAL A 122 0.66 1.73 -3.81
C VAL A 122 0.33 0.54 -2.90
N GLN A 123 0.83 0.52 -1.67
CA GLN A 123 0.69 -0.63 -0.76
C GLN A 123 -0.74 -1.20 -0.67
N THR A 124 -1.75 -0.34 -0.54
CA THR A 124 -3.15 -0.75 -0.37
C THR A 124 -3.82 -1.23 -1.67
N VAL A 125 -3.22 -0.92 -2.82
CA VAL A 125 -3.65 -1.29 -4.18
C VAL A 125 -2.39 -1.62 -4.99
N ASN A 126 -1.65 -2.63 -4.54
CA ASN A 126 -0.34 -2.97 -5.10
C ASN A 126 -0.51 -3.87 -6.32
N TRP A 127 -0.15 -3.35 -7.48
CA TRP A 127 -0.26 -4.03 -8.76
C TRP A 127 0.98 -3.82 -9.64
N ASN A 128 1.21 -4.77 -10.56
CA ASN A 128 2.15 -4.62 -11.67
C ASN A 128 1.60 -5.35 -12.91
N SER A 129 2.17 -5.10 -14.09
CA SER A 129 1.70 -5.65 -15.36
C SER A 129 1.78 -7.17 -15.48
N ASP A 130 2.64 -7.82 -14.69
CA ASP A 130 2.94 -9.25 -14.81
C ASP A 130 1.99 -10.10 -13.97
N MET A 131 1.24 -9.49 -13.05
CA MET A 131 0.22 -10.14 -12.23
C MET A 131 -0.95 -10.65 -13.07
N GLU A 132 -1.42 -11.86 -12.78
CA GLU A 132 -2.49 -12.53 -13.53
C GLU A 132 -3.81 -11.77 -13.44
N VAL A 133 -4.10 -11.15 -12.29
CA VAL A 133 -5.30 -10.29 -12.13
C VAL A 133 -5.26 -9.06 -13.06
N ILE A 134 -4.07 -8.54 -13.35
CA ILE A 134 -3.88 -7.37 -14.21
C ILE A 134 -3.93 -7.76 -15.69
N LYS A 135 -3.33 -8.89 -16.06
CA LYS A 135 -3.53 -9.47 -17.40
C LYS A 135 -5.01 -9.73 -17.67
N LYS A 136 -5.73 -10.25 -16.66
CA LYS A 136 -7.18 -10.46 -16.77
C LYS A 136 -7.95 -9.16 -16.99
N ALA A 137 -7.55 -8.07 -16.33
CA ALA A 137 -8.15 -6.76 -16.58
C ALA A 137 -7.97 -6.34 -18.04
N GLY A 138 -6.75 -6.49 -18.60
CA GLY A 138 -6.47 -6.20 -20.01
C GLY A 138 -7.28 -7.04 -21.00
N GLU A 139 -7.48 -8.34 -20.73
CA GLU A 139 -8.34 -9.21 -21.55
C GLU A 139 -9.79 -8.72 -21.57
N LEU A 140 -10.34 -8.37 -20.41
CA LEU A 140 -11.72 -7.92 -20.27
C LEU A 140 -11.98 -6.59 -20.98
N THR A 141 -10.94 -5.77 -21.17
CA THR A 141 -11.04 -4.41 -21.71
C THR A 141 -10.50 -4.25 -23.13
N GLN A 142 -9.90 -5.29 -23.74
CA GLN A 142 -9.07 -5.17 -24.95
C GLN A 142 -9.73 -4.42 -26.14
N ASN A 143 -11.06 -4.47 -26.25
CA ASN A 143 -11.82 -3.83 -27.33
C ASN A 143 -12.76 -2.70 -26.88
N LEU A 144 -12.81 -2.42 -25.58
CA LEU A 144 -13.71 -1.43 -25.00
C LEU A 144 -13.11 -0.04 -25.15
N LYS A 145 -13.94 0.95 -25.45
CA LYS A 145 -13.48 2.29 -25.84
C LYS A 145 -13.60 3.25 -24.68
N THR A 146 -14.74 3.23 -24.00
CA THR A 146 -15.04 4.14 -22.89
C THR A 146 -14.58 3.56 -21.57
N ASP A 147 -14.24 4.43 -20.63
CA ASP A 147 -14.03 4.09 -19.23
C ASP A 147 -15.25 3.38 -18.66
N LYS A 148 -16.45 3.83 -19.03
CA LYS A 148 -17.71 3.23 -18.57
C LYS A 148 -17.81 1.75 -18.95
N GLU A 149 -17.55 1.42 -20.21
CA GLU A 149 -17.57 0.04 -20.69
C GLU A 149 -16.55 -0.82 -19.94
N LYS A 150 -15.31 -0.31 -19.78
CA LYS A 150 -14.24 -1.01 -19.06
C LYS A 150 -14.60 -1.25 -17.59
N VAL A 151 -15.15 -0.24 -16.92
CA VAL A 151 -15.62 -0.33 -15.54
C VAL A 151 -16.70 -1.40 -15.42
N VAL A 152 -17.69 -1.42 -16.30
CA VAL A 152 -18.77 -2.42 -16.29
C VAL A 152 -18.22 -3.84 -16.51
N ALA A 153 -17.30 -4.03 -17.46
CA ALA A 153 -16.72 -5.34 -17.73
C ALA A 153 -15.94 -5.89 -16.52
N ILE A 154 -15.09 -5.08 -15.92
CA ILE A 154 -14.31 -5.46 -14.73
C ILE A 154 -15.23 -5.63 -13.51
N TYR A 155 -16.21 -4.76 -13.32
CA TYR A 155 -17.19 -4.85 -12.24
C TYR A 155 -17.95 -6.17 -12.28
N ASN A 156 -18.50 -6.54 -13.45
CA ASN A 156 -19.22 -7.79 -13.63
C ASN A 156 -18.33 -8.99 -13.31
N TYR A 157 -17.10 -9.00 -13.81
CA TYR A 157 -16.13 -10.04 -13.49
C TYR A 157 -15.91 -10.17 -11.98
N VAL A 158 -15.69 -9.07 -11.27
CA VAL A 158 -15.42 -9.10 -9.83
C VAL A 158 -16.63 -9.62 -9.04
N ILE A 159 -17.83 -9.10 -9.30
CA ILE A 159 -19.01 -9.51 -8.50
C ILE A 159 -19.42 -10.97 -8.76
N ASP A 160 -19.12 -11.50 -9.95
CA ASP A 160 -19.46 -12.86 -10.36
C ASP A 160 -18.43 -13.89 -9.92
N THR A 161 -17.16 -13.49 -9.88
CA THR A 161 -16.07 -14.43 -9.61
C THR A 161 -15.81 -14.61 -8.12
N TYR A 162 -15.83 -13.52 -7.34
CA TYR A 162 -15.34 -13.56 -5.96
C TYR A 162 -16.45 -13.92 -4.97
N GLY A 163 -16.09 -14.61 -3.89
CA GLY A 163 -16.93 -14.84 -2.70
C GLY A 163 -16.52 -14.03 -1.48
N TYR A 164 -17.50 -13.69 -0.63
CA TYR A 164 -17.21 -13.06 0.64
C TYR A 164 -16.63 -14.07 1.63
N ASP A 165 -15.49 -13.74 2.24
CA ASP A 165 -14.83 -14.60 3.23
C ASP A 165 -15.25 -14.24 4.66
N TYR A 166 -16.33 -14.90 5.12
CA TYR A 166 -16.90 -14.69 6.45
C TYR A 166 -16.02 -15.19 7.60
N ASP A 167 -15.03 -16.05 7.33
CA ASP A 167 -14.14 -16.56 8.38
C ASP A 167 -12.91 -15.68 8.53
N LYS A 168 -12.39 -15.18 7.40
CA LYS A 168 -11.31 -14.20 7.38
C LYS A 168 -11.66 -12.95 8.19
N ILE A 169 -12.86 -12.38 7.99
CA ILE A 169 -13.25 -11.13 8.67
C ILE A 169 -13.23 -11.24 10.21
N LYS A 170 -13.43 -12.45 10.76
CA LYS A 170 -13.45 -12.70 12.21
C LYS A 170 -12.05 -12.69 12.85
N SER A 171 -10.99 -12.80 12.05
CA SER A 171 -9.62 -13.06 12.53
C SER A 171 -8.55 -12.21 11.82
N ILE A 172 -8.93 -11.11 11.17
CA ILE A 172 -7.96 -10.25 10.48
C ILE A 172 -6.95 -9.62 11.44
N ASP A 173 -5.67 -9.63 11.05
CA ASP A 173 -4.63 -8.90 11.76
C ASP A 173 -4.85 -7.39 11.59
N THR A 174 -4.56 -6.62 12.65
CA THR A 174 -4.64 -5.14 12.62
C THR A 174 -3.73 -4.47 11.57
N THR A 175 -2.71 -5.19 11.10
CA THR A 175 -1.74 -4.77 10.08
C THR A 175 -2.08 -5.30 8.69
N TYR A 176 -3.26 -5.92 8.52
CA TYR A 176 -3.64 -6.54 7.27
C TYR A 176 -3.65 -5.57 6.08
N VAL A 177 -2.98 -5.98 5.00
CA VAL A 177 -2.99 -5.31 3.69
C VAL A 177 -3.32 -6.36 2.60
N PRO A 178 -4.25 -6.07 1.66
CA PRO A 178 -4.61 -6.95 0.57
C PRO A 178 -3.42 -7.30 -0.32
N ASN A 179 -3.29 -8.59 -0.63
CA ASN A 179 -2.45 -9.07 -1.72
C ASN A 179 -3.37 -9.53 -2.86
N ILE A 180 -3.43 -8.75 -3.93
CA ILE A 180 -4.40 -8.96 -5.01
C ILE A 180 -4.18 -10.28 -5.77
N GLU A 181 -2.94 -10.78 -5.85
CA GLU A 181 -2.64 -12.08 -6.46
C GLU A 181 -3.14 -13.22 -5.59
N THR A 182 -2.88 -13.18 -4.27
CA THR A 182 -3.42 -14.18 -3.34
C THR A 182 -4.95 -14.20 -3.38
N ILE A 183 -5.59 -13.03 -3.42
CA ILE A 183 -7.05 -12.91 -3.53
C ILE A 183 -7.52 -13.45 -4.88
N TYR A 184 -6.83 -13.12 -5.97
CA TYR A 184 -7.11 -13.62 -7.32
C TYR A 184 -6.99 -15.13 -7.43
N GLN A 185 -6.07 -15.79 -6.72
CA GLN A 185 -6.01 -17.25 -6.69
C GLN A 185 -7.10 -17.85 -5.81
N ALA A 186 -7.38 -17.25 -4.65
CA ALA A 186 -8.38 -17.75 -3.71
C ALA A 186 -9.82 -17.56 -4.19
N LYS A 187 -10.08 -16.60 -5.09
CA LYS A 187 -11.42 -16.17 -5.55
C LYS A 187 -12.38 -15.86 -4.40
N LYS A 188 -11.85 -15.40 -3.27
CA LYS A 188 -12.63 -14.94 -2.12
C LYS A 188 -11.87 -13.92 -1.29
N GLY A 189 -12.61 -13.06 -0.58
CA GLY A 189 -12.03 -12.02 0.27
C GLY A 189 -13.07 -11.22 1.05
N ILE A 190 -12.61 -10.28 1.85
CA ILE A 190 -13.47 -9.31 2.58
C ILE A 190 -13.61 -8.01 1.80
N CYS A 191 -14.38 -7.04 2.31
CA CYS A 191 -14.61 -5.78 1.59
C CYS A 191 -13.33 -5.06 1.15
N TYR A 192 -12.30 -5.05 2.01
CA TYR A 192 -11.00 -4.45 1.66
C TYR A 192 -10.32 -5.17 0.49
N ASP A 193 -10.48 -6.49 0.38
CA ASP A 193 -9.91 -7.31 -0.68
C ASP A 193 -10.60 -7.04 -2.02
N TYR A 194 -11.93 -7.01 -2.00
CA TYR A 194 -12.76 -6.66 -3.16
C TYR A 194 -12.39 -5.28 -3.69
N SER A 195 -12.30 -4.28 -2.81
CA SER A 195 -11.96 -2.92 -3.20
C SER A 195 -10.53 -2.77 -3.72
N ALA A 196 -9.58 -3.54 -3.19
CA ALA A 196 -8.20 -3.57 -3.67
C ALA A 196 -8.07 -4.24 -5.04
N VAL A 197 -8.72 -5.40 -5.25
CA VAL A 197 -8.73 -6.08 -6.55
C VAL A 197 -9.39 -5.20 -7.61
N PHE A 198 -10.58 -4.67 -7.33
CA PHE A 198 -11.30 -3.84 -8.28
C PHE A 198 -10.51 -2.56 -8.63
N ALA A 199 -9.96 -1.87 -7.63
CA ALA A 199 -9.10 -0.72 -7.88
C ALA A 199 -7.86 -1.09 -8.69
N ALA A 200 -7.15 -2.18 -8.35
CA ALA A 200 -5.94 -2.59 -9.07
C ALA A 200 -6.22 -2.88 -10.54
N MET A 201 -7.30 -3.62 -10.83
CA MET A 201 -7.74 -3.89 -12.19
C MET A 201 -8.03 -2.58 -12.94
N LEU A 202 -8.80 -1.66 -12.38
CA LEU A 202 -9.12 -0.38 -13.03
C LEU A 202 -7.91 0.54 -13.21
N ARG A 203 -7.07 0.67 -12.18
CA ARG A 203 -5.85 1.48 -12.20
C ARG A 203 -4.89 1.01 -13.29
N SER A 204 -4.76 -0.30 -13.49
CA SER A 204 -3.95 -0.87 -14.57
C SER A 204 -4.44 -0.52 -15.98
N GLN A 205 -5.72 -0.16 -16.11
CA GLN A 205 -6.35 0.28 -17.35
C GLN A 205 -6.40 1.81 -17.46
N ASN A 206 -5.60 2.51 -16.65
CA ASN A 206 -5.53 3.97 -16.55
C ASN A 206 -6.82 4.65 -16.07
N ILE A 207 -7.71 3.94 -15.36
CA ILE A 207 -8.94 4.50 -14.82
C ILE A 207 -8.70 4.90 -13.35
N PRO A 208 -8.73 6.22 -13.02
CA PRO A 208 -8.49 6.67 -11.66
C PRO A 208 -9.55 6.10 -10.70
N THR A 209 -9.09 5.36 -9.70
CA THR A 209 -9.95 4.65 -8.77
C THR A 209 -9.44 4.78 -7.35
N LYS A 210 -10.23 5.40 -6.49
CA LYS A 210 -9.96 5.47 -5.05
C LYS A 210 -10.34 4.16 -4.39
N LEU A 211 -9.57 3.77 -3.38
CA LEU A 211 -9.99 2.81 -2.37
C LEU A 211 -10.37 3.59 -1.12
N ILE A 212 -11.65 3.55 -0.76
CA ILE A 212 -12.18 4.26 0.40
C ILE A 212 -12.42 3.26 1.53
N LYS A 213 -12.14 3.68 2.75
CA LYS A 213 -12.59 2.99 3.97
C LYS A 213 -13.39 3.95 4.84
N GLY A 214 -14.49 3.47 5.39
CA GLY A 214 -15.42 4.31 6.16
C GLY A 214 -16.67 3.55 6.57
N TYR A 215 -17.81 4.24 6.52
CA TYR A 215 -19.10 3.68 6.93
C TYR A 215 -20.14 3.87 5.83
N SER A 216 -21.10 2.95 5.73
CA SER A 216 -22.23 3.06 4.82
C SER A 216 -23.53 2.68 5.51
N ASP A 217 -24.64 3.30 5.13
CA ASP A 217 -25.98 2.93 5.59
C ASP A 217 -26.44 1.56 5.05
N LEU A 218 -25.71 1.01 4.07
CA LEU A 218 -26.03 -0.27 3.43
C LEU A 218 -25.36 -1.47 4.09
N VAL A 219 -24.31 -1.24 4.88
CA VAL A 219 -23.47 -2.30 5.46
C VAL A 219 -23.15 -1.96 6.90
N ASN A 220 -23.30 -2.94 7.80
CA ASN A 220 -22.96 -2.75 9.21
C ASN A 220 -21.44 -2.83 9.43
N GLY A 221 -20.91 -1.85 10.16
CA GLY A 221 -19.51 -1.81 10.58
C GLY A 221 -18.59 -1.02 9.64
N TYR A 222 -17.29 -1.08 9.92
CA TYR A 222 -16.28 -0.44 9.08
C TYR A 222 -16.16 -1.17 7.75
N HIS A 223 -16.24 -0.43 6.66
CA HIS A 223 -16.40 -0.98 5.31
C HIS A 223 -15.44 -0.36 4.32
N ALA A 224 -15.24 -1.03 3.18
CA ALA A 224 -14.41 -0.55 2.09
C ALA A 224 -15.16 -0.63 0.76
N TRP A 225 -14.98 0.39 -0.08
CA TRP A 225 -15.59 0.52 -1.40
C TRP A 225 -14.67 1.34 -2.32
N ASN A 226 -15.14 1.61 -3.54
CA ASN A 226 -14.40 2.40 -4.50
C ASN A 226 -15.19 3.64 -4.95
N GLU A 227 -14.48 4.75 -5.14
CA GLU A 227 -14.94 5.84 -6.01
C GLU A 227 -14.13 5.74 -7.30
N VAL A 228 -14.80 5.74 -8.45
CA VAL A 228 -14.20 5.58 -9.78
C VAL A 228 -14.46 6.83 -10.61
N TYR A 229 -13.42 7.42 -11.20
CA TYR A 229 -13.57 8.56 -12.10
C TYR A 229 -13.77 8.06 -13.53
N LEU A 230 -14.83 8.53 -14.18
CA LEU A 230 -15.12 8.26 -15.59
C LEU A 230 -14.72 9.50 -16.40
N ALA A 231 -13.64 9.41 -17.17
CA ALA A 231 -13.16 10.57 -17.94
C ALA A 231 -14.16 10.97 -19.03
N ASP A 232 -14.87 10.00 -19.62
CA ASP A 232 -15.90 10.26 -20.65
C ASP A 232 -17.12 11.03 -20.11
N GLU A 233 -17.33 11.03 -18.79
CA GLU A 233 -18.48 11.67 -18.13
C GLU A 233 -18.06 12.79 -17.16
N ASP A 234 -16.75 13.05 -17.03
CA ASP A 234 -16.13 14.00 -16.10
C ASP A 234 -16.71 13.94 -14.66
N ARG A 235 -16.88 12.73 -14.12
CA ARG A 235 -17.45 12.55 -12.78
C ARG A 235 -16.94 11.32 -12.04
N TRP A 236 -17.00 11.40 -10.71
CA TRP A 236 -16.80 10.26 -9.82
C TRP A 236 -18.10 9.51 -9.58
N ILE A 237 -18.04 8.17 -9.61
CA ILE A 237 -19.14 7.27 -9.24
C ILE A 237 -18.73 6.40 -8.06
N VAL A 238 -19.69 6.07 -7.20
CA VAL A 238 -19.46 5.16 -6.07
C VAL A 238 -19.85 3.75 -6.50
N ILE A 239 -18.95 2.78 -6.30
CA ILE A 239 -19.16 1.36 -6.58
C ILE A 239 -18.76 0.53 -5.36
N ASP A 240 -19.63 -0.39 -4.96
CA ASP A 240 -19.38 -1.34 -3.88
C ASP A 240 -19.55 -2.78 -4.39
N THR A 241 -18.47 -3.32 -4.93
CA THR A 241 -18.41 -4.68 -5.49
C THR A 241 -18.69 -5.76 -4.44
N THR A 242 -18.38 -5.50 -3.16
CA THR A 242 -18.63 -6.45 -2.08
C THR A 242 -20.12 -6.58 -1.82
N TYR A 243 -20.78 -5.44 -1.61
CA TYR A 243 -22.22 -5.38 -1.37
C TYR A 243 -23.00 -5.98 -2.54
N ASP A 244 -22.60 -5.65 -3.77
CA ASP A 244 -23.27 -6.17 -4.97
C ASP A 244 -23.06 -7.66 -5.18
N SER A 245 -21.86 -8.19 -4.92
CA SER A 245 -21.61 -9.63 -4.98
C SER A 245 -22.50 -10.39 -3.98
N VAL A 246 -22.64 -9.88 -2.76
CA VAL A 246 -23.50 -10.48 -1.73
C VAL A 246 -24.98 -10.41 -2.12
N LEU A 247 -25.47 -9.26 -2.60
CA LEU A 247 -26.86 -9.11 -3.06
C LEU A 247 -27.16 -10.00 -4.25
N LYS A 248 -26.26 -10.07 -5.23
CA LYS A 248 -26.41 -10.92 -6.43
C LYS A 248 -26.56 -12.39 -6.05
N LYS A 249 -25.70 -12.91 -5.17
CA LYS A 249 -25.79 -14.30 -4.68
C LYS A 249 -27.05 -14.58 -3.88
N GLY A 250 -27.60 -13.55 -3.22
CA GLY A 250 -28.87 -13.61 -2.53
C GLY A 250 -30.10 -13.40 -3.43
N ASN A 251 -29.94 -13.34 -4.76
CA ASN A 251 -31.01 -13.02 -5.73
C ASN A 251 -31.77 -11.72 -5.40
N LYS A 252 -31.08 -10.72 -4.83
CA LYS A 252 -31.63 -9.40 -4.52
C LYS A 252 -31.34 -8.42 -5.65
N LYS A 253 -32.18 -7.39 -5.78
CA LYS A 253 -31.95 -6.29 -6.73
C LYS A 253 -30.85 -5.36 -6.23
N PHE A 254 -30.02 -4.87 -7.14
CA PHE A 254 -28.94 -3.91 -6.87
C PHE A 254 -28.64 -3.08 -8.12
N SER A 255 -27.91 -1.98 -7.95
CA SER A 255 -27.37 -1.12 -9.01
C SER A 255 -25.87 -0.96 -8.81
N MET A 256 -25.08 -0.97 -9.88
CA MET A 256 -23.62 -0.78 -9.78
C MET A 256 -23.27 0.59 -9.18
N GLU A 257 -23.87 1.66 -9.69
CA GLU A 257 -23.70 3.00 -9.14
C GLU A 257 -24.50 3.15 -7.85
N LYS A 258 -23.82 3.61 -6.80
CA LYS A 258 -24.40 3.85 -5.48
C LYS A 258 -24.72 5.31 -5.28
N ASP A 259 -25.74 5.55 -4.49
CA ASP A 259 -26.02 6.87 -3.93
C ASP A 259 -24.90 7.26 -2.95
N ARG A 260 -24.11 8.27 -3.34
CA ARG A 260 -22.98 8.77 -2.56
C ARG A 260 -23.37 9.23 -1.16
N SER A 261 -24.61 9.71 -0.97
CA SER A 261 -25.07 10.19 0.35
C SER A 261 -25.07 9.09 1.41
N LYS A 262 -25.13 7.81 0.99
CA LYS A 262 -25.10 6.63 1.86
C LYS A 262 -23.70 6.17 2.24
N TYR A 263 -22.65 6.87 1.83
CA TYR A 263 -21.26 6.48 2.03
C TYR A 263 -20.47 7.63 2.66
N LYS A 264 -19.88 7.37 3.83
CA LYS A 264 -19.11 8.34 4.60
C LYS A 264 -17.65 7.91 4.71
N ALA A 265 -16.81 8.53 3.89
CA ALA A 265 -15.37 8.26 3.86
C ALA A 265 -14.70 8.63 5.20
N SER A 266 -13.76 7.79 5.64
CA SER A 266 -12.86 8.06 6.77
C SER A 266 -11.38 8.07 6.35
N ARG A 267 -11.03 7.28 5.32
CA ARG A 267 -9.71 7.19 4.71
C ARG A 267 -9.85 7.01 3.20
N GLU A 268 -8.95 7.62 2.44
CA GLU A 268 -8.87 7.54 0.98
C GLU A 268 -7.45 7.14 0.56
N TYR A 269 -7.35 6.23 -0.41
CA TYR A 269 -6.12 5.67 -0.95
C TYR A 269 -6.19 5.47 -2.47
#